data_AF-A0A1Q5RL04-F1
#
_entry.id   AF-A0A1Q5RL04-F1
#
_cell.length_a   1.000
_cell.length_b   1.000
_cell.length_c   1.000
_cell.angle_alpha   90.00
_cell.angle_beta   90.00
_cell.angle_gamma   90.00
#
_symmetry.space_group_name_H-M   'P 1'
#
loop_
_entity.id
_entity.type
_entity.pdbx_description
1 polymer ?
#
loop_
_entity_poly.entity_id
_entity_poly.type
_entity_poly.pdbx_seq_one_letter_code
_entity_poly.pdbx_strand_id
1 'polypeptide(L)'
;MAKIDGRVAGVVPCYLKSHSQGEYVFDRGWADAYERAGGRYYPKLQVSVPFTPATGPRLLVRDGVDRERISEALASGLVALCGVSKASSVHVTFAREAEWKLLAEHGFLQRTDQQFHWHNEGFATFDDFLSTLNSRHRKSIKRERRDALAAGITIHWLTGNDITENAWDAFFDFYMETGSRKWGRPYLTREFFSLIGETMSQDVLLVMARRNGRWIAGAINFIGSDTLFGRNWGAVEHHPFLHFEVCYYQAIDFAIKHGLAYVEAGAQGEHKIARGYLPRTTHSAHFIADPGLRRAIDDYLKRERAYVAEAGRELAELGPFRKGADEAP
;
A
#
# COMPACT_ATOMS: atom_id res chain seq x y z
N MET A 1 -22.36 10.24 1.11
CA MET A 1 -22.79 9.62 2.39
C MET A 1 -24.16 8.98 2.18
N ALA A 2 -24.40 7.80 2.73
CA ALA A 2 -25.71 7.15 2.79
C ALA A 2 -26.31 7.32 4.19
N LYS A 3 -27.63 7.52 4.28
CA LYS A 3 -28.35 7.71 5.55
C LYS A 3 -29.58 6.81 5.63
N ILE A 4 -29.87 6.29 6.83
CA ILE A 4 -31.14 5.64 7.20
C ILE A 4 -31.75 6.49 8.31
N ASP A 5 -33.00 6.93 8.16
CA ASP A 5 -33.72 7.75 9.14
C ASP A 5 -32.91 8.95 9.65
N GLY A 6 -32.23 9.64 8.72
CA GLY A 6 -31.38 10.80 9.00
C GLY A 6 -30.01 10.49 9.62
N ARG A 7 -29.74 9.25 10.03
CA ARG A 7 -28.46 8.80 10.61
C ARG A 7 -27.52 8.26 9.54
N VAL A 8 -26.22 8.54 9.64
CA VAL A 8 -25.20 8.09 8.67
C VAL A 8 -25.02 6.58 8.74
N ALA A 9 -25.40 5.87 7.67
CA ALA A 9 -25.24 4.42 7.53
C ALA A 9 -23.96 4.05 6.78
N GLY A 10 -23.46 4.93 5.90
CA GLY A 10 -22.20 4.71 5.20
C GLY A 10 -21.55 5.98 4.63
N VAL A 11 -20.24 5.92 4.43
CA VAL A 11 -19.40 7.04 3.98
C VAL A 11 -18.38 6.53 2.96
N VAL A 12 -18.09 7.36 1.96
CA VAL A 12 -16.96 7.16 1.04
C VAL A 12 -16.15 8.45 1.04
N PRO A 13 -14.94 8.46 1.63
CA PRO A 13 -14.01 9.57 1.45
C PRO A 13 -13.64 9.70 -0.03
N CYS A 14 -13.86 10.87 -0.61
CA CYS A 14 -13.66 11.11 -2.04
C CYS A 14 -13.05 12.50 -2.26
N TYR A 15 -12.04 12.56 -3.12
CA TYR A 15 -11.27 13.77 -3.41
C TYR A 15 -11.49 14.18 -4.87
N LEU A 16 -11.80 15.45 -5.11
CA LEU A 16 -11.81 16.02 -6.46
C LEU A 16 -10.39 16.44 -6.82
N LYS A 17 -9.83 15.87 -7.88
CA LYS A 17 -8.43 16.05 -8.26
C LYS A 17 -8.27 16.62 -9.65
N SER A 18 -7.28 17.50 -9.79
CA SER A 18 -6.82 18.08 -11.06
C SER A 18 -5.54 17.44 -11.60
N HIS A 19 -5.11 16.31 -11.01
CA HIS A 19 -3.91 15.56 -11.38
C HIS A 19 -3.99 14.11 -10.90
N SER A 20 -3.12 13.23 -11.43
CA SER A 20 -3.01 11.82 -11.03
C SER A 20 -1.91 11.48 -10.02
N GLN A 21 -1.23 12.47 -9.43
CA GLN A 21 -0.15 12.23 -8.47
C GLN A 21 -0.65 11.60 -7.15
N GLY A 22 0.13 10.67 -6.58
CA GLY A 22 -0.09 10.10 -5.25
C GLY A 22 -1.14 8.98 -5.15
N GLU A 23 -1.64 8.47 -6.28
CA GLU A 23 -2.69 7.44 -6.32
C GLU A 23 -2.16 6.02 -6.39
N TYR A 24 -0.91 5.84 -6.84
CA TYR A 24 -0.26 4.55 -7.00
C TYR A 24 -0.98 3.52 -7.88
N VAL A 25 -2.04 3.95 -8.57
CA VAL A 25 -2.65 3.27 -9.73
C VAL A 25 -2.57 4.27 -10.87
N PHE A 26 -1.63 4.07 -11.79
CA PHE A 26 -1.29 5.09 -12.77
C PHE A 26 -2.25 5.10 -13.95
N ASP A 27 -2.91 6.23 -14.16
CA ASP A 27 -3.84 6.49 -15.27
C ASP A 27 -3.37 7.65 -16.17
N ARG A 28 -2.13 8.12 -15.99
CA ARG A 28 -1.53 9.19 -16.81
C ARG A 28 -1.63 8.90 -18.31
N GLY A 29 -1.43 7.65 -18.73
CA GLY A 29 -1.59 7.26 -20.13
C GLY A 29 -3.03 7.42 -20.65
N TRP A 30 -4.04 7.23 -19.80
CA TRP A 30 -5.44 7.49 -20.16
C TRP A 30 -5.71 8.99 -20.26
N ALA A 31 -5.21 9.76 -19.30
CA ALA A 31 -5.32 11.22 -19.28
C ALA A 31 -4.68 11.84 -20.53
N ASP A 32 -3.42 11.51 -20.80
CA ASP A 32 -2.66 12.05 -21.93
C ASP A 32 -3.32 11.71 -23.27
N ALA A 33 -3.81 10.47 -23.44
CA ALA A 33 -4.49 10.07 -24.66
C ALA A 33 -5.81 10.82 -24.86
N TYR A 34 -6.59 11.01 -23.79
CA TYR A 34 -7.88 11.70 -23.86
C TYR A 34 -7.72 13.20 -24.12
N GLU A 35 -6.75 13.85 -23.44
CA GLU A 35 -6.46 15.27 -23.64
C GLU A 35 -5.92 15.55 -25.06
N ARG A 36 -5.07 14.68 -25.60
CA ARG A 36 -4.62 14.77 -27.00
C ARG A 36 -5.76 14.64 -28.02
N ALA A 37 -6.82 13.90 -27.67
CA ALA A 37 -8.02 13.78 -28.49
C ALA A 37 -8.98 14.97 -28.33
N GLY A 38 -8.60 16.02 -27.57
CA GLY A 38 -9.42 17.20 -27.33
C GLY A 38 -10.39 17.08 -26.14
N GLY A 39 -10.33 15.97 -25.41
CA GLY A 39 -11.09 15.77 -24.17
C GLY A 39 -10.52 16.54 -22.98
N ARG A 40 -11.24 16.53 -21.86
CA ARG A 40 -10.76 17.07 -20.58
C ARG A 40 -10.79 15.97 -19.54
N TYR A 41 -9.62 15.45 -19.19
CA TYR A 41 -9.52 14.36 -18.21
C TYR A 41 -9.71 14.84 -16.78
N TYR A 42 -9.41 16.10 -16.49
CA TYR A 42 -9.59 16.68 -15.15
C TYR A 42 -10.75 17.69 -15.11
N PRO A 43 -11.46 17.82 -13.98
CA PRO A 43 -11.20 17.08 -12.73
C PRO A 43 -11.73 15.65 -12.77
N LYS A 44 -11.17 14.80 -11.90
CA LYS A 44 -11.63 13.44 -11.63
C LYS A 44 -11.93 13.25 -10.14
N LEU A 45 -12.76 12.28 -9.81
CA LEU A 45 -13.04 11.86 -8.44
C LEU A 45 -12.16 10.69 -8.04
N GLN A 46 -11.52 10.79 -6.89
CA GLN A 46 -10.59 9.79 -6.38
C GLN A 46 -11.05 9.29 -5.00
N VAL A 47 -11.29 8.00 -4.89
CA VAL A 47 -11.55 7.28 -3.64
C VAL A 47 -10.29 6.46 -3.31
N SER A 48 -9.55 6.92 -2.31
CA SER A 48 -8.30 6.31 -1.86
C SER A 48 -7.97 6.75 -0.44
N VAL A 49 -6.98 6.10 0.16
CA VAL A 49 -6.20 6.71 1.24
C VAL A 49 -5.09 7.52 0.57
N PRO A 50 -5.03 8.86 0.73
CA PRO A 50 -4.04 9.68 0.06
C PRO A 50 -2.61 9.20 0.31
N PHE A 51 -1.81 9.18 -0.76
CA PHE A 51 -0.40 8.79 -0.74
C PHE A 51 -0.09 7.39 -0.16
N THR A 52 -1.10 6.55 0.01
CA THR A 52 -1.00 5.27 0.72
C THR A 52 -1.59 4.16 -0.14
N PRO A 53 -0.76 3.38 -0.86
CA PRO A 53 -1.21 2.21 -1.61
C PRO A 53 -1.45 1.03 -0.66
N ALA A 54 -2.53 1.11 0.13
CA ALA A 54 -2.95 0.09 1.09
C ALA A 54 -4.26 -0.56 0.65
N THR A 55 -4.34 -1.88 0.63
CA THR A 55 -5.64 -2.54 0.44
C THR A 55 -6.51 -2.29 1.67
N GLY A 56 -7.76 -1.88 1.47
CA GLY A 56 -8.67 -1.63 2.59
C GLY A 56 -10.07 -1.24 2.14
N PRO A 57 -11.01 -1.09 3.08
CA PRO A 57 -12.36 -0.70 2.75
C PRO A 57 -12.36 0.71 2.14
N ARG A 58 -13.15 0.87 1.07
CA ARG A 58 -13.39 2.15 0.39
C ARG A 58 -14.84 2.59 0.55
N LEU A 59 -15.75 1.63 0.67
CA LEU A 59 -17.14 1.84 1.01
C LEU A 59 -17.29 1.56 2.51
N LEU A 60 -17.18 2.62 3.33
CA LEU A 60 -17.25 2.48 4.79
C LEU A 60 -18.72 2.35 5.19
N VAL A 61 -19.10 1.17 5.66
CA VAL A 61 -20.46 0.87 6.11
C VAL A 61 -20.45 0.60 7.61
N ARG A 62 -21.36 1.26 8.33
CA ARG A 62 -21.56 1.08 9.77
C ARG A 62 -21.98 -0.36 10.08
N ASP A 63 -21.62 -0.87 11.25
CA ASP A 63 -22.15 -2.15 11.71
C ASP A 63 -23.64 -2.07 12.06
N GLY A 64 -24.34 -3.20 11.97
CA GLY A 64 -25.76 -3.32 12.30
C GLY A 64 -26.74 -2.78 11.26
N VAL A 65 -26.27 -2.39 10.07
CA VAL A 65 -27.12 -2.07 8.91
C VAL A 65 -26.91 -3.08 7.78
N ASP A 66 -27.82 -3.09 6.81
CA ASP A 66 -27.68 -3.88 5.60
C ASP A 66 -26.46 -3.41 4.78
N ARG A 67 -25.38 -4.19 4.83
CA ARG A 67 -24.10 -3.83 4.21
C ARG A 67 -24.19 -3.74 2.70
N GLU A 68 -24.90 -4.66 2.08
CA GLU A 68 -25.01 -4.76 0.62
C GLU A 68 -25.79 -3.57 0.09
N ARG A 69 -27.01 -3.36 0.61
CA ARG A 69 -27.86 -2.23 0.23
C ARG A 69 -27.17 -0.87 0.41
N ILE A 70 -26.43 -0.69 1.51
CA ILE A 70 -25.69 0.55 1.74
C ILE A 70 -24.51 0.69 0.79
N SER A 71 -23.79 -0.40 0.49
CA SER A 71 -22.68 -0.38 -0.48
C SER A 71 -23.16 -0.04 -1.90
N GLU A 72 -24.27 -0.61 -2.35
CA GLU A 72 -24.92 -0.28 -3.62
C GLU A 72 -25.33 1.20 -3.69
N ALA A 73 -25.90 1.72 -2.62
CA ALA A 73 -26.27 3.13 -2.52
C ALA A 73 -25.05 4.05 -2.59
N LEU A 74 -23.94 3.67 -1.97
CA LEU A 74 -22.67 4.39 -2.04
C LEU A 74 -22.06 4.34 -3.45
N ALA A 75 -22.05 3.18 -4.11
CA ALA A 75 -21.57 3.00 -5.47
C ALA A 75 -22.37 3.84 -6.48
N SER A 76 -23.71 3.78 -6.40
CA SER A 76 -24.61 4.60 -7.20
C SER A 76 -24.42 6.09 -6.92
N GLY A 77 -24.20 6.45 -5.65
CA GLY A 77 -23.90 7.81 -5.22
C GLY A 77 -22.61 8.36 -5.82
N LEU A 78 -21.57 7.54 -5.99
CA LEU A 78 -20.33 7.93 -6.66
C LEU A 78 -20.56 8.25 -8.15
N VAL A 79 -21.33 7.42 -8.86
CA VAL A 79 -21.69 7.67 -10.26
C VAL A 79 -22.48 8.97 -10.41
N ALA A 80 -23.49 9.18 -9.55
CA ALA A 80 -24.27 10.41 -9.53
C ALA A 80 -23.40 11.64 -9.21
N LEU A 81 -22.49 11.52 -8.24
CA LEU A 81 -21.55 12.59 -7.88
C LEU A 81 -20.67 12.98 -9.07
N CYS A 82 -20.19 12.02 -9.86
CA CYS A 82 -19.41 12.28 -11.08
C CYS A 82 -20.14 13.20 -12.05
N GLY A 83 -21.44 12.95 -12.26
CA GLY A 83 -22.29 13.78 -13.13
C GLY A 83 -22.49 15.19 -12.56
N VAL A 84 -22.86 15.30 -11.28
CA VAL A 84 -23.12 16.60 -10.63
C VAL A 84 -21.85 17.45 -10.54
N SER A 85 -20.70 16.85 -10.25
CA SER A 85 -19.41 17.55 -10.19
C SER A 85 -18.79 17.82 -11.56
N LYS A 86 -19.40 17.34 -12.65
CA LYS A 86 -18.86 17.36 -14.01
C LYS A 86 -17.44 16.78 -14.08
N ALA A 87 -17.16 15.78 -13.25
CA ALA A 87 -15.90 15.05 -13.29
C ALA A 87 -15.91 14.08 -14.49
N SER A 88 -14.75 13.85 -15.09
CA SER A 88 -14.61 12.92 -16.22
C SER A 88 -14.76 11.45 -15.79
N SER A 89 -14.46 11.15 -14.52
CA SER A 89 -14.35 9.79 -14.00
C SER A 89 -14.40 9.72 -12.47
N VAL A 90 -14.61 8.50 -11.97
CA VAL A 90 -14.44 8.11 -10.56
C VAL A 90 -13.46 6.93 -10.47
N HIS A 91 -12.47 7.04 -9.60
CA HIS A 91 -11.43 6.04 -9.41
C HIS A 91 -11.46 5.54 -7.97
N VAL A 92 -11.75 4.25 -7.79
CA VAL A 92 -11.65 3.57 -6.49
C VAL A 92 -10.41 2.68 -6.53
N THR A 93 -9.40 3.00 -5.70
CA THR A 93 -8.07 2.35 -5.75
C THR A 93 -7.77 1.54 -4.50
N PHE A 94 -7.10 0.41 -4.67
CA PHE A 94 -6.79 -0.56 -3.60
C PHE A 94 -8.05 -0.95 -2.80
N ALA A 95 -9.14 -1.21 -3.52
CA ALA A 95 -10.39 -1.69 -2.94
C ALA A 95 -10.28 -3.16 -2.54
N ARG A 96 -11.12 -3.60 -1.60
CA ARG A 96 -11.29 -5.03 -1.36
C ARG A 96 -11.96 -5.69 -2.56
N GLU A 97 -11.68 -6.97 -2.79
CA GLU A 97 -12.22 -7.70 -3.94
C GLU A 97 -13.76 -7.68 -3.99
N ALA A 98 -14.43 -7.78 -2.84
CA ALA A 98 -15.88 -7.68 -2.75
C ALA A 98 -16.41 -6.32 -3.23
N GLU A 99 -15.75 -5.22 -2.85
CA GLU A 99 -16.10 -3.88 -3.31
C GLU A 99 -15.82 -3.71 -4.81
N TRP A 100 -14.74 -4.30 -5.30
CA TRP A 100 -14.38 -4.29 -6.72
C TRP A 100 -15.38 -5.04 -7.61
N LYS A 101 -15.93 -6.16 -7.12
CA LYS A 101 -17.03 -6.89 -7.78
C LYS A 101 -18.32 -6.07 -7.79
N LEU A 102 -18.73 -5.57 -6.63
CA LEU A 102 -19.93 -4.73 -6.50
C LEU A 102 -19.85 -3.49 -7.39
N LEU A 103 -18.71 -2.78 -7.42
CA LEU A 103 -18.55 -1.59 -8.26
C LEU A 103 -18.67 -1.92 -9.76
N ALA A 104 -18.30 -3.13 -10.20
CA ALA A 104 -18.45 -3.53 -11.59
C ALA A 104 -19.92 -3.62 -12.02
N GLU A 105 -20.80 -4.08 -11.11
CA GLU A 105 -22.25 -4.13 -11.32
C GLU A 105 -22.85 -2.72 -11.47
N HIS A 106 -22.20 -1.71 -10.88
CA HIS A 106 -22.51 -0.29 -11.05
C HIS A 106 -21.76 0.38 -12.21
N GLY A 107 -21.23 -0.42 -13.15
CA GLY A 107 -20.61 0.08 -14.36
C GLY A 107 -19.18 0.60 -14.18
N PHE A 108 -18.47 0.27 -13.11
CA PHE A 108 -17.05 0.57 -13.02
C PHE A 108 -16.24 -0.46 -13.83
N LEU A 109 -15.27 0.03 -14.60
CA LEU A 109 -14.29 -0.82 -15.28
C LEU A 109 -13.30 -1.36 -14.27
N GLN A 110 -13.05 -2.66 -14.36
CA GLN A 110 -12.22 -3.38 -13.41
C GLN A 110 -10.75 -3.42 -13.84
N ARG A 111 -9.83 -3.05 -12.95
CA ARG A 111 -8.39 -3.16 -13.15
C ARG A 111 -7.76 -3.96 -12.01
N THR A 112 -6.74 -4.75 -12.34
CA THR A 112 -5.92 -5.49 -11.39
C THR A 112 -4.46 -5.10 -11.57
N ASP A 113 -3.72 -5.05 -10.47
CA ASP A 113 -2.27 -4.86 -10.46
C ASP A 113 -1.66 -5.75 -9.36
N GLN A 114 -0.35 -5.67 -9.16
CA GLN A 114 0.37 -6.48 -8.19
C GLN A 114 1.10 -5.68 -7.14
N GLN A 115 1.07 -6.23 -5.93
CA GLN A 115 1.96 -5.86 -4.84
C GLN A 115 2.62 -7.11 -4.28
N PHE A 116 3.54 -6.93 -3.35
CA PHE A 116 4.22 -8.03 -2.67
C PHE A 116 3.95 -7.93 -1.18
N HIS A 117 3.32 -8.96 -0.63
CA HIS A 117 2.94 -9.01 0.78
C HIS A 117 3.62 -10.21 1.45
N TRP A 118 4.07 -10.02 2.69
CA TRP A 118 4.50 -11.12 3.52
C TRP A 118 3.31 -11.61 4.34
N HIS A 119 3.17 -12.93 4.48
CA HIS A 119 2.08 -13.57 5.20
C HIS A 119 2.63 -14.35 6.39
N ASN A 120 2.02 -14.15 7.55
CA ASN A 120 2.32 -14.88 8.76
C ASN A 120 1.50 -16.17 8.79
N GLU A 121 2.14 -17.31 8.55
CA GLU A 121 1.49 -18.64 8.61
C GLU A 121 1.44 -19.20 10.04
N GLY A 122 1.37 -18.33 11.05
CA GLY A 122 1.38 -18.71 12.47
C GLY A 122 2.78 -18.91 13.04
N PHE A 123 3.77 -18.19 12.52
CA PHE A 123 5.15 -18.24 13.04
C PHE A 123 5.21 -17.66 14.45
N ALA A 124 5.97 -18.31 15.34
CA ALA A 124 6.23 -17.79 16.69
C ALA A 124 7.49 -16.92 16.73
N THR A 125 8.44 -17.17 15.82
CA THR A 125 9.71 -16.45 15.71
C THR A 125 10.10 -16.22 14.25
N PHE A 126 11.01 -15.28 14.01
CA PHE A 126 11.58 -15.05 12.68
C PHE A 126 12.36 -16.26 12.15
N ASP A 127 12.97 -17.04 13.04
CA ASP A 127 13.67 -18.27 12.63
C ASP A 127 12.68 -19.35 12.14
N ASP A 128 11.44 -19.39 12.67
CA ASP A 128 10.37 -20.25 12.13
C ASP A 128 10.05 -19.85 10.69
N PHE A 129 9.87 -18.55 10.43
CA PHE A 129 9.72 -18.03 9.07
C PHE A 129 10.91 -18.44 8.18
N LEU A 130 12.15 -18.21 8.63
CA LEU A 130 13.34 -18.57 7.85
C LEU A 130 13.46 -20.07 7.55
N SER A 131 12.84 -20.93 8.37
CA SER A 131 12.83 -22.37 8.17
C SER A 131 12.05 -22.80 6.92
N THR A 132 11.06 -21.99 6.50
CA THR A 132 10.24 -22.19 5.29
C THR A 132 11.00 -21.88 4.01
N LEU A 133 12.05 -21.05 4.10
CA LEU A 133 12.86 -20.62 2.97
C LEU A 133 13.90 -21.67 2.57
N ASN A 134 14.28 -21.67 1.29
CA ASN A 134 15.41 -22.47 0.84
C ASN A 134 16.73 -22.02 1.51
N SER A 135 17.73 -22.91 1.53
CA SER A 135 18.97 -22.70 2.28
C SER A 135 19.76 -21.48 1.79
N ARG A 136 19.72 -21.17 0.49
CA ARG A 136 20.38 -20.01 -0.11
C ARG A 136 19.77 -18.70 0.40
N HIS A 137 18.44 -18.56 0.33
CA HIS A 137 17.75 -17.37 0.82
C HIS A 137 17.88 -17.19 2.33
N ARG A 138 17.71 -18.26 3.10
CA ARG A 138 17.92 -18.21 4.56
C ARG A 138 19.33 -17.72 4.92
N LYS A 139 20.37 -18.26 4.29
CA LYS A 139 21.76 -17.82 4.53
C LYS A 139 21.98 -16.37 4.11
N SER A 140 21.39 -15.93 2.99
CA SER A 140 21.47 -14.54 2.54
C SER A 140 20.84 -13.58 3.54
N ILE A 141 19.60 -13.85 3.99
CA ILE A 141 18.91 -13.00 4.96
C ILE A 141 19.72 -12.93 6.26
N LYS A 142 20.16 -14.06 6.83
CA LYS A 142 20.97 -14.05 8.06
C LYS A 142 22.25 -13.22 7.93
N ARG A 143 22.92 -13.28 6.76
CA ARG A 143 24.09 -12.44 6.46
C ARG A 143 23.72 -10.96 6.39
N GLU A 144 22.68 -10.62 5.62
CA GLU A 144 22.23 -9.24 5.43
C GLU A 144 21.86 -8.57 6.76
N ARG A 145 21.14 -9.29 7.65
CA ARG A 145 20.79 -8.79 8.99
C ARG A 145 22.03 -8.51 9.83
N ARG A 146 22.96 -9.47 9.88
CA ARG A 146 24.21 -9.31 10.64
C ARG A 146 25.04 -8.14 10.11
N ASP A 147 25.21 -8.04 8.80
CA ASP A 147 26.04 -7.01 8.17
C ASP A 147 25.41 -5.62 8.34
N ALA A 148 24.07 -5.50 8.35
CA ALA A 148 23.36 -4.26 8.64
C ALA A 148 23.61 -3.73 10.07
N LEU A 149 23.91 -4.62 11.02
CA LEU A 149 24.15 -4.27 12.44
C LEU A 149 25.63 -4.18 12.81
N ALA A 150 26.54 -4.62 11.93
CA ALA A 150 27.96 -4.80 12.23
C ALA A 150 28.70 -3.51 12.66
N ALA A 151 28.21 -2.34 12.26
CA ALA A 151 28.83 -1.04 12.57
C ALA A 151 28.40 -0.45 13.92
N GLY A 152 28.00 -1.29 14.88
CA GLY A 152 27.45 -0.84 16.18
C GLY A 152 26.07 -0.19 16.04
N ILE A 153 25.31 -0.62 15.03
CA ILE A 153 23.96 -0.11 14.78
C ILE A 153 22.97 -0.89 15.63
N THR A 154 22.03 -0.19 16.26
CA THR A 154 20.94 -0.77 17.04
C THR A 154 19.60 -0.36 16.45
N ILE A 155 18.63 -1.27 16.47
CA ILE A 155 17.26 -1.03 15.98
C ILE A 155 16.30 -0.84 17.15
N HIS A 156 15.39 0.11 17.01
CA HIS A 156 14.40 0.50 18.00
C HIS A 156 13.02 0.54 17.35
N TRP A 157 12.02 -0.07 18.00
CA TRP A 157 10.61 0.09 17.62
C TRP A 157 10.01 1.15 18.52
N LEU A 158 9.47 2.21 17.94
CA LEU A 158 8.78 3.28 18.65
C LEU A 158 7.30 3.25 18.24
N THR A 159 6.41 3.18 19.22
CA THR A 159 4.96 3.27 19.06
C THR A 159 4.38 4.16 20.17
N GLY A 160 3.18 4.69 19.96
CA GLY A 160 2.49 5.46 21.00
C GLY A 160 3.33 6.63 21.53
N ASN A 161 3.49 6.69 22.86
CA ASN A 161 4.21 7.76 23.54
C ASN A 161 5.74 7.70 23.36
N ASP A 162 6.29 6.59 22.88
CA ASP A 162 7.72 6.48 22.59
C ASP A 162 8.11 7.29 21.34
N ILE A 163 7.13 7.66 20.51
CA ILE A 163 7.34 8.52 19.36
C ILE A 163 7.28 9.99 19.78
N THR A 164 8.39 10.47 20.32
CA THR A 164 8.57 11.89 20.68
C THR A 164 8.71 12.79 19.45
N GLU A 165 8.49 14.11 19.59
CA GLU A 165 8.76 15.08 18.51
C GLU A 165 10.22 15.02 18.01
N ASN A 166 11.19 14.72 18.87
CA ASN A 166 12.58 14.51 18.45
C ASN A 166 12.73 13.29 17.53
N ALA A 167 11.91 12.26 17.70
CA ALA A 167 11.89 11.12 16.79
C ALA A 167 11.25 11.50 15.45
N TRP A 168 10.20 12.33 15.46
CA TRP A 168 9.58 12.86 14.25
C TRP A 168 10.52 13.77 13.46
N ASP A 169 11.25 14.65 14.14
CA ASP A 169 12.26 15.51 13.52
C ASP A 169 13.35 14.68 12.84
N ALA A 170 13.90 13.71 13.57
CA ALA A 170 14.89 12.79 13.00
C ALA A 170 14.34 12.01 11.79
N PHE A 171 13.12 11.47 11.89
CA PHE A 171 12.50 10.76 10.78
C PHE A 171 12.23 11.67 9.58
N PHE A 172 11.81 12.91 9.81
CA PHE A 172 11.57 13.88 8.74
C PHE A 172 12.85 14.22 7.99
N ASP A 173 13.96 14.42 8.69
CA ASP A 173 15.28 14.61 8.07
C ASP A 173 15.64 13.43 7.16
N PHE A 174 15.38 12.20 7.61
CA PHE A 174 15.65 10.99 6.84
C PHE A 174 14.78 10.92 5.57
N TYR A 175 13.50 11.23 5.72
CA TYR A 175 12.53 11.29 4.64
C TYR A 175 12.93 12.33 3.58
N MET A 176 13.31 13.53 4.02
CA MET A 176 13.73 14.62 3.14
C MET A 176 15.03 14.26 2.38
N GLU A 177 16.02 13.70 3.08
CA GLU A 177 17.30 13.31 2.48
C GLU A 177 17.13 12.22 1.40
N THR A 178 16.27 11.24 1.66
CA THR A 178 16.01 10.16 0.70
C THR A 178 15.10 10.62 -0.44
N GLY A 179 14.10 11.44 -0.12
CA GLY A 179 13.15 11.98 -1.08
C GLY A 179 13.79 12.90 -2.11
N SER A 180 14.69 13.79 -1.67
CA SER A 180 15.43 14.71 -2.56
C SER A 180 16.32 13.97 -3.56
N ARG A 181 16.98 12.89 -3.13
CA ARG A 181 17.87 12.08 -3.98
C ARG A 181 17.13 11.18 -4.97
N LYS A 182 16.02 10.56 -4.56
CA LYS A 182 15.33 9.52 -5.36
C LYS A 182 14.13 10.01 -6.16
N TRP A 183 13.39 10.99 -5.65
CA TRP A 183 12.04 11.32 -6.15
C TRP A 183 11.86 12.80 -6.49
N GLY A 184 12.91 13.61 -6.39
CA GLY A 184 12.95 15.02 -6.77
C GLY A 184 12.26 15.95 -5.75
N ARG A 185 11.00 15.69 -5.40
CA ARG A 185 10.25 16.54 -4.45
C ARG A 185 9.47 15.70 -3.43
N PRO A 186 9.88 15.73 -2.15
CA PRO A 186 9.06 15.21 -1.05
C PRO A 186 7.68 15.89 -1.02
N TYR A 187 6.65 15.13 -0.66
CA TYR A 187 5.24 15.58 -0.67
C TYR A 187 4.60 15.60 0.72
N LEU A 188 5.18 14.94 1.72
CA LEU A 188 4.74 15.02 3.11
C LEU A 188 5.47 16.17 3.81
N THR A 189 4.74 16.96 4.59
CA THR A 189 5.30 18.05 5.39
C THR A 189 5.73 17.54 6.76
N ARG A 190 6.53 18.34 7.49
CA ARG A 190 6.84 18.02 8.89
C ARG A 190 5.58 17.98 9.76
N GLU A 191 4.65 18.90 9.52
CA GLU A 191 3.36 18.99 10.23
C GLU A 191 2.52 17.72 10.09
N PHE A 192 2.54 17.07 8.91
CA PHE A 192 1.87 15.78 8.72
C PHE A 192 2.28 14.74 9.79
N PHE A 193 3.57 14.67 10.13
CA PHE A 193 4.09 13.71 11.11
C PHE A 193 3.62 14.01 12.54
N SER A 194 3.51 15.29 12.93
CA SER A 194 2.90 15.66 14.22
C SER A 194 1.42 15.31 14.25
N LEU A 195 0.66 15.62 13.18
CA LEU A 195 -0.78 15.36 13.12
C LEU A 195 -1.12 13.86 13.23
N ILE A 196 -0.34 12.98 12.59
CA ILE A 196 -0.53 11.53 12.77
C ILE A 196 -0.10 11.06 14.16
N GLY A 197 0.93 11.66 14.77
CA GLY A 197 1.31 11.40 16.16
C GLY A 197 0.20 11.76 17.15
N GLU A 198 -0.48 12.89 16.93
CA GLU A 198 -1.58 13.34 17.79
C GLU A 198 -2.84 12.47 17.65
N THR A 199 -3.18 12.10 16.41
CA THR A 199 -4.48 11.47 16.11
C THR A 199 -4.44 9.94 16.10
N MET A 200 -3.27 9.33 15.88
CA MET A 200 -3.14 7.89 15.69
C MET A 200 -1.79 7.31 16.17
N SER A 201 -1.15 7.88 17.19
CA SER A 201 0.16 7.41 17.69
C SER A 201 0.21 5.91 18.02
N GLN A 202 -0.89 5.32 18.48
CA GLN A 202 -0.97 3.88 18.78
C GLN A 202 -0.96 3.00 17.52
N ASP A 203 -1.40 3.57 16.39
CA ASP A 203 -1.48 2.90 15.09
C ASP A 203 -0.27 3.23 14.20
N VAL A 204 0.80 3.80 14.78
CA VAL A 204 2.05 4.08 14.06
C VAL A 204 3.20 3.31 14.69
N LEU A 205 4.01 2.70 13.83
CA LEU A 205 5.29 2.10 14.15
C LEU A 205 6.40 2.82 13.40
N LEU A 206 7.32 3.43 14.14
CA LEU A 206 8.64 3.79 13.62
C LEU A 206 9.64 2.69 13.96
N VAL A 207 10.27 2.13 12.93
CA VAL A 207 11.46 1.30 13.09
C VAL A 207 12.66 2.20 12.84
N MET A 208 13.42 2.52 13.89
CA MET A 208 14.50 3.52 13.87
C MET A 208 15.86 2.87 14.14
N ALA A 209 16.91 3.34 13.47
CA ALA A 209 18.27 2.85 13.65
C ALA A 209 19.15 3.90 14.35
N ARG A 210 19.91 3.49 15.38
CA ARG A 210 20.91 4.33 16.07
C ARG A 210 22.33 3.85 15.85
N ARG A 211 23.27 4.79 15.74
CA ARG A 211 24.71 4.56 15.80
C ARG A 211 25.38 5.68 16.58
N ASN A 212 26.27 5.34 17.51
CA ASN A 212 26.98 6.31 18.36
C ASN A 212 26.02 7.33 19.04
N GLY A 213 24.89 6.84 19.56
CA GLY A 213 23.89 7.66 20.25
C GLY A 213 22.99 8.53 19.36
N ARG A 214 23.15 8.51 18.04
CA ARG A 214 22.35 9.33 17.11
C ARG A 214 21.46 8.47 16.22
N TRP A 215 20.26 8.97 15.91
CA TRP A 215 19.42 8.38 14.88
C TRP A 215 20.07 8.56 13.50
N ILE A 216 20.06 7.51 12.68
CA ILE A 216 20.71 7.53 11.35
C ILE A 216 19.77 7.13 10.21
N ALA A 217 18.68 6.44 10.53
CA ALA A 217 17.74 5.90 9.56
C ALA A 217 16.41 5.53 10.22
N GLY A 218 15.34 5.44 9.43
CA GLY A 218 14.04 5.03 9.94
C GLY A 218 13.03 4.68 8.85
N ALA A 219 12.11 3.76 9.17
CA ALA A 219 10.92 3.45 8.38
C ALA A 219 9.66 3.73 9.19
N ILE A 220 8.66 4.36 8.55
CA ILE A 220 7.31 4.50 9.09
C ILE A 220 6.40 3.42 8.53
N ASN A 221 5.64 2.81 9.45
CA ASN A 221 4.60 1.84 9.17
C ASN A 221 3.32 2.26 9.91
N PHE A 222 2.17 1.93 9.33
CA PHE A 222 0.87 2.05 10.00
C PHE A 222 0.37 0.66 10.41
N ILE A 223 -0.12 0.54 11.64
CA ILE A 223 -0.63 -0.69 12.21
C ILE A 223 -2.13 -0.74 11.94
N GLY A 224 -2.57 -1.73 11.15
CA GLY A 224 -3.98 -2.03 10.95
C GLY A 224 -4.49 -3.11 11.91
N SER A 225 -5.72 -3.57 11.68
CA SER A 225 -6.34 -4.63 12.49
C SER A 225 -5.59 -5.97 12.43
N ASP A 226 -5.05 -6.32 11.26
CA ASP A 226 -4.38 -7.59 10.98
C ASP A 226 -3.12 -7.43 10.11
N THR A 227 -2.80 -6.19 9.72
CA THR A 227 -1.84 -5.91 8.66
C THR A 227 -0.95 -4.74 9.05
N LEU A 228 0.36 -4.89 8.86
CA LEU A 228 1.34 -3.81 8.98
C LEU A 228 1.60 -3.18 7.59
N PHE A 229 1.38 -1.87 7.48
CA PHE A 229 1.48 -1.14 6.23
C PHE A 229 2.76 -0.30 6.18
N GLY A 230 3.79 -0.77 5.50
CA GLY A 230 5.03 -0.02 5.31
C GLY A 230 4.86 1.12 4.28
N ARG A 231 5.41 2.31 4.59
CA ARG A 231 5.24 3.50 3.75
C ARG A 231 6.53 4.18 3.32
N ASN A 232 7.15 4.95 4.21
CA ASN A 232 8.31 5.75 3.87
C ASN A 232 9.53 5.26 4.64
N TRP A 233 10.67 5.29 3.96
CA TRP A 233 11.97 5.01 4.52
C TRP A 233 12.88 6.19 4.24
N GLY A 234 13.78 6.47 5.16
CA GLY A 234 14.92 7.30 4.88
C GLY A 234 16.15 6.96 5.71
N ALA A 235 17.28 7.51 5.27
CA ALA A 235 18.53 7.47 6.01
C ALA A 235 19.38 8.70 5.72
N VAL A 236 20.10 9.18 6.74
CA VAL A 236 21.17 10.18 6.60
C VAL A 236 22.55 9.54 6.56
N GLU A 237 22.65 8.26 6.94
CA GLU A 237 23.87 7.46 6.84
C GLU A 237 23.63 6.21 6.00
N HIS A 238 24.58 5.90 5.09
CA HIS A 238 24.47 4.76 4.20
C HIS A 238 25.24 3.57 4.78
N HIS A 239 24.52 2.50 5.08
CA HIS A 239 25.07 1.24 5.54
C HIS A 239 24.57 0.08 4.67
N PRO A 240 25.43 -0.92 4.36
CA PRO A 240 25.01 -2.10 3.64
C PRO A 240 23.79 -2.76 4.29
N PHE A 241 22.79 -3.09 3.47
CA PHE A 241 21.58 -3.82 3.86
C PHE A 241 20.68 -3.17 4.94
N LEU A 242 21.01 -1.98 5.45
CA LEU A 242 20.23 -1.32 6.51
C LEU A 242 18.79 -1.02 6.09
N HIS A 243 18.57 -0.63 4.84
CA HIS A 243 17.23 -0.52 4.27
C HIS A 243 16.46 -1.83 4.38
N PHE A 244 17.10 -2.98 4.15
CA PHE A 244 16.41 -4.25 4.22
C PHE A 244 16.05 -4.66 5.64
N GLU A 245 17.00 -4.46 6.57
CA GLU A 245 16.80 -4.69 7.99
C GLU A 245 15.60 -3.89 8.51
N VAL A 246 15.58 -2.59 8.25
CA VAL A 246 14.57 -1.71 8.84
C VAL A 246 13.21 -1.80 8.12
N CYS A 247 13.19 -1.93 6.80
CA CYS A 247 11.93 -1.88 6.04
C CYS A 247 11.21 -3.23 5.90
N TYR A 248 11.93 -4.35 6.01
CA TYR A 248 11.35 -5.68 5.79
C TYR A 248 11.52 -6.58 7.00
N TYR A 249 12.77 -6.83 7.42
CA TYR A 249 13.01 -7.87 8.43
C TYR A 249 12.44 -7.48 9.79
N GLN A 250 12.60 -6.23 10.20
CA GLN A 250 12.04 -5.69 11.44
C GLN A 250 10.52 -5.52 11.37
N ALA A 251 9.96 -5.27 10.18
CA ALA A 251 8.51 -5.25 9.97
C ALA A 251 7.91 -6.66 10.13
N ILE A 252 8.59 -7.70 9.62
CA ILE A 252 8.22 -9.10 9.82
C ILE A 252 8.35 -9.49 11.30
N ASP A 253 9.46 -9.16 11.96
CA ASP A 253 9.63 -9.41 13.40
C ASP A 253 8.50 -8.78 14.22
N PHE A 254 8.15 -7.53 13.91
CA PHE A 254 7.06 -6.83 14.57
C PHE A 254 5.72 -7.53 14.35
N ALA A 255 5.43 -7.91 13.10
CA ALA A 255 4.20 -8.61 12.73
C ALA A 255 4.08 -9.96 13.44
N ILE A 256 5.16 -10.75 13.50
CA ILE A 256 5.22 -12.02 14.24
C ILE A 256 4.93 -11.77 15.72
N LYS A 257 5.65 -10.83 16.34
CA LYS A 257 5.52 -10.55 17.79
C LYS A 257 4.12 -10.08 18.18
N HIS A 258 3.45 -9.33 17.32
CA HIS A 258 2.11 -8.77 17.60
C HIS A 258 0.98 -9.56 16.95
N GLY A 259 1.26 -10.72 16.35
CA GLY A 259 0.24 -11.58 15.74
C GLY A 259 -0.46 -10.97 14.52
N LEU A 260 0.20 -10.05 13.80
CA LEU A 260 -0.31 -9.52 12.54
C LEU A 260 -0.17 -10.59 11.45
N ALA A 261 -1.22 -10.75 10.64
CA ALA A 261 -1.30 -11.72 9.57
C ALA A 261 -0.47 -11.29 8.34
N TYR A 262 -0.38 -9.99 8.08
CA TYR A 262 0.25 -9.48 6.85
C TYR A 262 1.23 -8.34 7.08
N VAL A 263 2.23 -8.23 6.19
CA VAL A 263 3.02 -7.02 6.01
C VAL A 263 2.95 -6.59 4.55
N GLU A 264 2.39 -5.40 4.30
CA GLU A 264 2.37 -4.76 2.99
C GLU A 264 3.52 -3.74 2.87
N ALA A 265 4.63 -4.13 2.24
CA ALA A 265 5.82 -3.26 2.14
C ALA A 265 5.78 -2.27 0.97
N GLY A 266 4.60 -1.74 0.62
CA GLY A 266 4.38 -0.79 -0.48
C GLY A 266 4.31 -1.42 -1.88
N ALA A 267 4.18 -0.57 -2.91
CA ALA A 267 3.68 -0.97 -4.23
C ALA A 267 4.71 -1.62 -5.19
N GLN A 268 6.03 -1.46 -4.99
CA GLN A 268 7.03 -1.86 -6.00
C GLN A 268 8.11 -2.79 -5.45
N GLY A 269 8.69 -3.63 -6.32
CA GLY A 269 9.99 -4.27 -6.12
C GLY A 269 9.97 -5.79 -6.05
N GLU A 270 10.37 -6.45 -7.15
CA GLU A 270 10.61 -7.90 -7.21
C GLU A 270 11.71 -8.36 -6.22
N HIS A 271 12.60 -7.46 -5.81
CA HIS A 271 13.62 -7.74 -4.79
C HIS A 271 13.01 -8.19 -3.45
N LYS A 272 11.71 -7.97 -3.22
CA LYS A 272 10.98 -8.42 -2.03
C LYS A 272 10.73 -9.93 -2.04
N ILE A 273 10.68 -10.57 -3.21
CA ILE A 273 10.46 -12.01 -3.36
C ILE A 273 11.54 -12.78 -2.63
N ALA A 274 12.81 -12.43 -2.83
CA ALA A 274 13.95 -13.06 -2.14
C ALA A 274 13.89 -12.97 -0.60
N ARG A 275 12.99 -12.13 -0.05
CA ARG A 275 12.80 -11.83 1.37
C ARG A 275 11.49 -12.39 1.93
N GLY A 276 10.76 -13.20 1.14
CA GLY A 276 9.53 -13.88 1.56
C GLY A 276 8.24 -13.12 1.27
N TYR A 277 8.28 -12.01 0.55
CA TYR A 277 7.05 -11.32 0.12
C TYR A 277 6.59 -11.88 -1.23
N LEU A 278 5.37 -12.39 -1.28
CA LEU A 278 4.81 -13.02 -2.48
C LEU A 278 3.88 -12.07 -3.22
N PRO A 279 3.74 -12.24 -4.56
CA PRO A 279 2.81 -11.43 -5.34
C PRO A 279 1.38 -11.60 -4.83
N ARG A 280 0.70 -10.48 -4.65
CA ARG A 280 -0.71 -10.37 -4.29
C ARG A 280 -1.41 -9.41 -5.24
N THR A 281 -2.53 -9.88 -5.78
CA THR A 281 -3.37 -9.08 -6.66
C THR A 281 -4.02 -7.96 -5.86
N THR A 282 -3.94 -6.74 -6.40
CA THR A 282 -4.65 -5.57 -5.91
C THR A 282 -5.71 -5.14 -6.91
N HIS A 283 -6.78 -4.53 -6.40
CA HIS A 283 -7.97 -4.23 -7.18
C HIS A 283 -8.24 -2.73 -7.24
N SER A 284 -8.60 -2.25 -8.43
CA SER A 284 -9.09 -0.89 -8.65
C SER A 284 -10.25 -0.88 -9.63
N ALA A 285 -11.18 0.04 -9.44
CA ALA A 285 -12.41 0.16 -10.20
C ALA A 285 -12.59 1.59 -10.70
N HIS A 286 -12.96 1.75 -11.97
CA HIS A 286 -12.93 3.02 -12.67
C HIS A 286 -14.24 3.30 -13.42
N PHE A 287 -15.04 4.24 -12.95
CA PHE A 287 -16.16 4.76 -13.73
C PHE A 287 -15.64 5.85 -14.67
N ILE A 288 -15.93 5.72 -15.95
CA ILE A 288 -15.52 6.68 -17.00
C ILE A 288 -16.79 7.22 -17.65
N ALA A 289 -16.98 8.54 -17.60
CA ALA A 289 -18.22 9.19 -18.05
C ALA A 289 -18.31 9.26 -19.58
N ASP A 290 -17.19 9.56 -20.25
CA ASP A 290 -17.14 9.63 -21.72
C ASP A 290 -17.21 8.23 -22.34
N PRO A 291 -18.21 7.92 -23.18
CA PRO A 291 -18.37 6.59 -23.74
C PRO A 291 -17.23 6.15 -24.69
N GLY A 292 -16.60 7.10 -25.39
CA GLY A 292 -15.49 6.83 -26.29
C GLY A 292 -14.24 6.41 -25.53
N LEU A 293 -13.86 7.20 -24.53
CA LEU A 293 -12.76 6.91 -23.62
C LEU A 293 -13.02 5.61 -22.85
N ARG A 294 -14.24 5.42 -22.34
CA ARG A 294 -14.65 4.22 -21.61
C ARG A 294 -14.39 2.95 -22.42
N ARG A 295 -14.83 2.91 -23.69
CA ARG A 295 -14.61 1.74 -24.57
C ARG A 295 -13.13 1.44 -24.75
N ALA A 296 -12.32 2.47 -25.04
CA ALA A 296 -10.88 2.31 -25.22
C ALA A 296 -10.18 1.76 -23.97
N ILE A 297 -10.55 2.28 -22.79
CA ILE A 297 -10.01 1.82 -21.50
C ILE A 297 -10.47 0.39 -21.20
N ASP A 298 -11.75 0.05 -21.42
CA ASP A 298 -12.26 -1.30 -21.16
C ASP A 298 -11.52 -2.37 -21.97
N ASP A 299 -11.31 -2.11 -23.26
CA ASP A 299 -10.57 -3.03 -24.13
C ASP A 299 -9.10 -3.17 -23.74
N TYR A 300 -8.47 -2.09 -23.28
CA TYR A 300 -7.13 -2.13 -22.72
C TYR A 300 -7.08 -2.97 -21.43
N LEU A 301 -7.99 -2.71 -20.49
CA LEU A 301 -8.02 -3.37 -19.19
C LEU A 301 -8.25 -4.88 -19.29
N LYS A 302 -9.03 -5.36 -20.27
CA LYS A 302 -9.17 -6.81 -20.53
C LYS A 302 -7.82 -7.49 -20.79
N ARG A 303 -6.97 -6.86 -21.60
CA ARG A 303 -5.61 -7.37 -21.90
C ARG A 303 -4.68 -7.21 -20.72
N GLU A 304 -4.72 -6.06 -20.04
CA GLU A 304 -3.87 -5.79 -18.88
C GLU A 304 -4.11 -6.80 -17.75
N ARG A 305 -5.37 -7.11 -17.42
CA ARG A 305 -5.70 -8.10 -16.37
C ARG A 305 -5.15 -9.49 -16.69
N ALA A 306 -5.24 -9.92 -17.96
CA ALA A 306 -4.70 -11.22 -18.39
C ALA A 306 -3.17 -11.27 -18.24
N TYR A 307 -2.48 -10.19 -18.65
CA TYR A 307 -1.03 -10.07 -18.52
C TYR A 307 -0.58 -10.06 -17.05
N VAL A 308 -1.24 -9.25 -16.21
CA VAL A 308 -0.94 -9.18 -14.76
C VAL A 308 -1.15 -10.54 -14.11
N ALA A 309 -2.23 -11.25 -14.44
CA ALA A 309 -2.48 -12.58 -13.89
C ALA A 309 -1.38 -13.58 -14.25
N GLU A 310 -0.90 -13.58 -15.50
CA GLU A 310 0.20 -14.45 -15.94
C GLU A 310 1.51 -14.11 -15.23
N ALA A 311 1.91 -12.83 -15.23
CA ALA A 311 3.13 -12.38 -14.54
C ALA A 311 3.11 -12.75 -13.05
N GLY A 312 1.93 -12.75 -12.42
CA GLY A 312 1.78 -13.16 -11.02
C GLY A 312 2.05 -14.62 -10.76
N ARG A 313 1.61 -15.49 -11.68
CA ARG A 313 1.89 -16.92 -11.61
C ARG A 313 3.39 -17.17 -11.74
N GLU A 314 4.02 -16.59 -12.75
CA GLU A 314 5.48 -16.72 -12.97
C GLU A 314 6.28 -16.26 -11.74
N LEU A 315 5.93 -15.11 -11.15
CA LEU A 315 6.61 -14.58 -9.97
C LEU A 315 6.37 -15.43 -8.72
N ALA A 316 5.20 -16.06 -8.58
CA ALA A 316 4.91 -16.96 -7.47
C ALA A 316 5.73 -18.25 -7.56
N GLU A 317 5.91 -18.80 -8.76
CA GLU A 317 6.74 -19.99 -9.01
C GLU A 317 8.23 -19.74 -8.72
N LEU A 318 8.70 -18.51 -8.89
CA LEU A 318 10.05 -18.05 -8.54
C LEU A 318 10.23 -17.75 -7.04
N GLY A 319 9.21 -18.01 -6.22
CA GLY A 319 9.19 -17.75 -4.79
C GLY A 319 10.37 -18.39 -4.02
N PRO A 320 10.79 -17.81 -2.88
CA PRO A 320 11.99 -18.22 -2.17
C PRO A 320 11.83 -19.49 -1.31
N PHE A 321 10.61 -20.03 -1.25
CA PHE A 321 10.22 -21.12 -0.38
C PHE A 321 10.77 -22.46 -0.87
N ARG A 322 10.86 -23.42 0.03
CA ARG A 322 11.17 -24.80 -0.35
C ARG A 322 10.00 -25.36 -1.17
N LYS A 323 10.28 -25.97 -2.32
CA LYS A 323 9.30 -26.81 -3.00
C LYS A 323 9.02 -28.02 -2.12
N GLY A 324 7.75 -28.32 -1.86
CA GLY A 324 7.35 -29.50 -1.09
C GLY A 324 7.78 -30.78 -1.80
N ALA A 325 8.01 -31.85 -1.05
CA ALA A 325 8.37 -33.16 -1.61
C ALA A 325 7.26 -33.79 -2.48
N ASP A 326 6.05 -33.21 -2.49
CA ASP A 326 4.90 -33.65 -3.29
C ASP A 326 4.66 -32.76 -4.54
N GLU A 327 5.57 -31.85 -4.86
CA GLU A 327 5.58 -31.13 -6.15
C GLU A 327 6.80 -31.57 -6.97
N ALA A 328 6.80 -32.83 -7.38
CA ALA A 328 7.51 -33.32 -8.56
C ALA A 328 6.46 -33.89 -9.53
N PRO A 329 6.66 -33.73 -10.86
CA PRO A 329 5.62 -33.97 -11.86
C PRO A 329 5.01 -35.36 -11.85
#